data_AF-A0A4S2BPB9-F1
#
_entry.id   AF-A0A4S2BPB9-F1
#
_cell.length_a   1.000
_cell.length_b   1.000
_cell.length_c   1.000
_cell.angle_alpha   90.00
_cell.angle_beta   90.00
_cell.angle_gamma   90.00
#
_symmetry.space_group_name_H-M   'P 1'
#
loop_
_entity.id
_entity.type
_entity.pdbx_description
1 polymer ?
#
loop_
_entity_poly.entity_id
_entity_poly.type
_entity_poly.pdbx_seq_one_letter_code
_entity_poly.pdbx_strand_id
1 'polypeptide(L)'
;MMNEELNAILQKQIIGKDDPRFEFFSDDFYGDFYDFFLNLLRFKQLTNPDLDLDNLKLILYLNVHPDRHNLIGKMTYSYKLGFDSKLNFLKDESEFSLNGLMKEIGVSPDSAQEYERVQEQILTKISDALSSKNQNEHIEHFNVLLGQIFQKYNLNKDGICYRLLKNKLGNILAYFYLSIWISTT
;
A
#
# COMPACT_ATOMS: atom_id res chain seq x y z
N MET A 1 17.73 23.26 -5.18
CA MET A 1 16.87 23.17 -3.97
C MET A 1 15.62 22.43 -4.38
N MET A 2 15.19 21.44 -3.60
CA MET A 2 13.94 20.74 -3.87
C MET A 2 12.76 21.67 -3.58
N ASN A 3 11.80 21.75 -4.51
CA ASN A 3 10.59 22.58 -4.39
C ASN A 3 9.83 22.23 -3.09
N GLU A 4 9.30 23.22 -2.38
CA GLU A 4 8.52 23.05 -1.15
C GLU A 4 7.36 22.05 -1.32
N GLU A 5 6.75 22.01 -2.50
CA GLU A 5 5.68 21.06 -2.82
C GLU A 5 6.17 19.60 -2.85
N LEU A 6 7.35 19.36 -3.44
CA LEU A 6 7.97 18.02 -3.46
C LEU A 6 8.41 17.60 -2.05
N ASN A 7 8.88 18.55 -1.24
CA ASN A 7 9.16 18.29 0.18
C ASN A 7 7.88 17.88 0.93
N ALA A 8 6.76 18.55 0.69
CA ALA A 8 5.47 18.21 1.31
C ALA A 8 4.99 16.80 0.89
N ILE A 9 5.22 16.39 -0.36
CA ILE A 9 4.93 15.03 -0.84
C ILE A 9 5.77 14.00 -0.09
N LEU A 10 7.09 14.22 0.02
CA LEU A 10 7.98 13.31 0.74
C LEU A 10 7.58 13.12 2.20
N GLN A 11 7.19 14.21 2.89
CA GLN A 11 6.77 14.12 4.29
C GLN A 11 5.50 13.27 4.48
N LYS A 12 4.60 13.24 3.50
CA LYS A 12 3.40 12.37 3.53
C LYS A 12 3.73 10.88 3.32
N GLN A 13 4.89 10.58 2.74
CA GLN A 13 5.36 9.23 2.40
C GLN A 13 6.26 8.61 3.49
N ILE A 14 6.39 9.29 4.63
CA ILE A 14 7.09 8.79 5.80
C ILE A 14 6.10 8.04 6.69
N ILE A 15 6.43 6.80 7.02
CA ILE A 15 5.70 5.97 7.98
C ILE A 15 6.51 5.79 9.26
N GLY A 16 5.84 5.67 10.40
CA GLY A 16 6.49 5.33 11.67
C GLY A 16 6.74 3.82 11.73
N LYS A 17 7.93 3.41 12.18
CA LYS A 17 8.25 2.00 12.38
C LYS A 17 7.31 1.33 13.40
N ASP A 18 7.00 2.06 14.47
CA ASP A 18 6.13 1.58 15.56
C ASP A 18 4.68 2.09 15.40
N ASP A 19 4.30 2.50 14.19
CA ASP A 19 2.95 2.99 13.94
C ASP A 19 1.96 1.81 13.95
N PRO A 20 1.00 1.75 14.90
CA PRO A 20 0.13 0.60 15.10
C PRO A 20 -0.87 0.40 13.95
N ARG A 21 -0.94 1.32 13.00
CA ARG A 21 -1.79 1.20 11.80
C ARG A 21 -1.18 0.27 10.75
N PHE A 22 0.10 -0.08 10.88
CA PHE A 22 0.82 -0.94 9.96
C PHE A 22 1.11 -2.27 10.62
N GLU A 23 0.89 -3.33 9.87
CA GLU A 23 1.23 -4.69 10.27
C GLU A 23 2.41 -5.19 9.42
N PHE A 24 3.36 -5.85 10.07
CA PHE A 24 4.53 -6.45 9.43
C PHE A 24 4.38 -7.97 9.38
N PHE A 25 4.96 -8.58 8.36
CA PHE A 25 4.90 -10.02 8.18
C PHE A 25 5.90 -10.72 9.10
N SER A 26 5.47 -11.82 9.75
CA SER A 26 6.33 -12.62 10.64
C SER A 26 7.36 -13.42 9.85
N ASP A 27 6.96 -13.91 8.68
CA ASP A 27 7.67 -14.87 7.86
C ASP A 27 7.83 -14.37 6.42
N ASP A 28 8.85 -14.88 5.74
CA ASP A 28 9.09 -14.59 4.33
C ASP A 28 8.00 -15.17 3.44
N PHE A 29 7.86 -14.56 2.26
CA PHE A 29 6.85 -14.95 1.29
C PHE A 29 7.37 -16.08 0.42
N TYR A 30 6.59 -17.16 0.35
CA TYR A 30 6.88 -18.30 -0.51
C TYR A 30 5.61 -18.68 -1.28
N GLY A 31 5.74 -18.85 -2.60
CA GLY A 31 4.66 -19.37 -3.44
C GLY A 31 3.79 -18.31 -4.10
N ASP A 32 2.49 -18.62 -4.22
CA ASP A 32 1.49 -17.83 -4.93
C ASP A 32 1.02 -16.62 -4.10
N PHE A 33 1.26 -15.41 -4.60
CA PHE A 33 0.93 -14.18 -3.89
C PHE A 33 -0.58 -13.98 -3.75
N TYR A 34 -1.35 -14.34 -4.77
CA TYR A 34 -2.80 -14.18 -4.75
C TYR A 34 -3.42 -15.02 -3.64
N ASP A 35 -3.08 -16.31 -3.58
CA ASP A 35 -3.57 -17.21 -2.53
C ASP A 35 -3.10 -16.77 -1.14
N PHE A 36 -1.85 -16.32 -1.02
CA PHE A 36 -1.31 -15.82 0.23
C PHE A 36 -2.14 -14.64 0.77
N PHE A 37 -2.37 -13.60 -0.04
CA PHE A 37 -3.09 -12.41 0.42
C PHE A 37 -4.59 -12.66 0.61
N LEU A 38 -5.20 -13.53 -0.19
CA LEU A 38 -6.59 -13.93 0.01
C LEU A 38 -6.75 -14.69 1.34
N ASN A 39 -5.81 -15.58 1.66
CA ASN A 39 -5.82 -16.31 2.94
C ASN A 39 -5.55 -15.40 4.13
N LEU A 40 -4.68 -14.39 3.99
CA LEU A 40 -4.48 -13.35 4.99
C LEU A 40 -5.80 -12.64 5.33
N LEU A 41 -6.55 -12.21 4.31
CA LEU A 41 -7.84 -11.55 4.49
C LEU A 41 -8.84 -12.47 5.20
N ARG A 42 -8.95 -13.72 4.76
CA ARG A 42 -9.83 -14.72 5.40
C ARG A 42 -9.46 -14.98 6.86
N PHE A 43 -8.17 -15.10 7.18
CA PHE A 43 -7.70 -15.30 8.55
C PHE A 43 -8.05 -14.10 9.46
N LYS A 44 -7.94 -12.88 8.93
CA LYS A 44 -8.33 -11.66 9.66
C LYS A 44 -9.83 -11.62 9.96
N GLN A 45 -10.67 -12.13 9.07
CA GLN A 45 -12.10 -12.30 9.33
C GLN A 45 -12.36 -13.37 10.40
N LEU A 46 -11.67 -14.52 10.35
CA LEU A 46 -11.85 -15.57 11.35
C LEU A 46 -11.45 -15.13 12.76
N THR A 47 -10.44 -14.26 12.87
CA THR A 47 -9.95 -13.74 14.16
C THR A 47 -10.74 -12.51 14.64
N ASN A 48 -11.53 -11.88 13.77
CA ASN A 48 -12.43 -10.79 14.10
C ASN A 48 -13.76 -10.95 13.33
N PRO A 49 -14.73 -11.70 13.88
CA PRO A 49 -15.97 -12.05 13.18
C PRO A 49 -16.81 -10.85 12.73
N ASP A 50 -16.65 -9.69 13.39
CA ASP A 50 -17.34 -8.44 13.04
C ASP A 50 -16.66 -7.68 11.89
N LEU A 51 -15.57 -8.22 11.34
CA LEU A 51 -14.88 -7.65 10.19
C LEU A 51 -15.64 -7.98 8.90
N ASP A 52 -16.29 -6.97 8.35
CA ASP A 52 -16.89 -7.03 7.02
C ASP A 52 -15.81 -7.02 5.94
N LEU A 53 -15.53 -8.20 5.37
CA LEU A 53 -14.53 -8.38 4.32
C LEU A 53 -14.88 -7.62 3.05
N ASP A 54 -16.16 -7.56 2.65
CA ASP A 54 -16.55 -6.91 1.40
C ASP A 54 -16.29 -5.40 1.43
N ASN A 55 -16.20 -4.84 2.64
CA ASN A 55 -15.81 -3.45 2.87
C ASN A 55 -14.37 -3.30 3.33
N LEU A 56 -13.50 -4.29 3.16
CA LEU A 56 -12.09 -4.18 3.51
C LEU A 56 -11.23 -3.90 2.27
N LYS A 57 -10.24 -3.02 2.44
CA LYS A 57 -9.16 -2.79 1.48
C LYS A 57 -7.85 -3.25 2.09
N LEU A 58 -7.06 -3.98 1.32
CA LEU A 58 -5.68 -4.32 1.61
C LEU A 58 -4.78 -3.25 1.00
N ILE A 59 -4.03 -2.53 1.81
CA ILE A 59 -2.99 -1.61 1.34
C ILE A 59 -1.63 -2.24 1.62
N LEU A 60 -0.90 -2.62 0.57
CA LEU A 60 0.45 -3.15 0.64
C LEU A 60 1.47 -2.02 0.45
N TYR A 61 2.42 -1.91 1.36
CA TYR A 61 3.59 -1.04 1.22
C TYR A 61 4.79 -1.91 0.91
N LEU A 62 5.41 -1.69 -0.25
CA LEU A 62 6.50 -2.53 -0.78
C LEU A 62 7.81 -1.75 -0.87
N ASN A 63 8.92 -2.48 -0.71
CA ASN A 63 10.26 -1.92 -0.59
C ASN A 63 10.31 -0.85 0.52
N VAL A 64 9.86 -1.25 1.71
CA VAL A 64 9.90 -0.47 2.93
C VAL A 64 11.32 -0.46 3.47
N HIS A 65 11.86 0.72 3.77
CA HIS A 65 13.24 0.88 4.23
C HIS A 65 13.37 2.10 5.15
N PRO A 66 14.40 2.17 5.99
CA PRO A 66 14.69 3.35 6.80
C PRO A 66 14.74 4.61 5.94
N ASP A 67 14.18 5.70 6.47
CA ASP A 67 14.24 6.98 5.79
C ASP A 67 15.68 7.45 5.59
N ARG A 68 15.98 7.98 4.41
CA ARG A 68 17.34 8.38 4.00
C ARG A 68 17.89 9.55 4.81
N HIS A 69 17.04 10.29 5.52
CA HIS A 69 17.46 11.40 6.38
C HIS A 69 17.80 10.95 7.82
N ASN A 70 17.95 9.63 8.06
CA ASN A 70 18.40 9.04 9.33
C ASN A 70 17.55 9.46 10.54
N LEU A 71 16.26 9.73 10.32
CA LEU A 71 15.32 9.93 11.41
C LEU A 71 15.01 8.58 12.06
N ILE A 72 15.44 8.41 13.31
CA ILE A 72 15.25 7.17 14.08
C ILE A 72 13.75 6.81 14.11
N GLY A 73 13.43 5.57 13.73
CA GLY A 73 12.06 5.05 13.73
C GLY A 73 11.18 5.55 12.58
N LYS A 74 11.75 6.23 11.57
CA LYS A 74 11.03 6.61 10.34
C LYS A 74 11.43 5.70 9.18
N MET A 75 10.43 5.27 8.43
CA MET A 75 10.60 4.48 7.22
C MET A 75 9.91 5.15 6.04
N THR A 76 10.31 4.77 4.84
CA THR A 76 9.64 5.12 3.59
C THR A 76 9.41 3.85 2.79
N TYR A 77 8.57 3.91 1.76
CA TYR A 77 8.26 2.81 0.85
C TYR A 77 8.57 3.23 -0.59
N SER A 78 8.63 2.30 -1.53
CA SER A 78 8.67 2.65 -2.96
C SER A 78 7.29 2.56 -3.60
N TYR A 79 6.47 1.60 -3.14
CA TYR A 79 5.11 1.39 -3.61
C TYR A 79 4.14 1.35 -2.45
N LYS A 80 2.95 1.87 -2.68
CA LYS A 80 1.74 1.59 -1.90
C LYS A 80 0.70 1.13 -2.90
N LEU A 81 0.29 -0.12 -2.82
CA LEU A 81 -0.69 -0.73 -3.72
C LEU A 81 -1.95 -1.06 -2.94
N GLY A 82 -3.07 -0.48 -3.33
CA GLY A 82 -4.37 -0.72 -2.74
C GLY A 82 -5.14 -1.79 -3.51
N PHE A 83 -5.81 -2.68 -2.78
CA PHE A 83 -6.64 -3.73 -3.34
C PHE A 83 -7.94 -3.88 -2.54
N ASP A 84 -9.01 -4.30 -3.20
CA ASP A 84 -10.25 -4.72 -2.50
C ASP A 84 -10.12 -6.16 -1.94
N SER A 85 -11.21 -6.67 -1.36
CA SER A 85 -11.24 -8.00 -0.75
C SER A 85 -11.09 -9.16 -1.73
N LYS A 86 -11.27 -8.91 -3.03
CA LYS A 86 -11.08 -9.87 -4.12
C LYS A 86 -9.74 -9.68 -4.82
N LEU A 87 -8.90 -8.79 -4.27
CA LEU A 87 -7.61 -8.39 -4.81
C LEU A 87 -7.70 -7.62 -6.14
N ASN A 88 -8.83 -6.97 -6.42
CA ASN A 88 -8.91 -6.01 -7.53
C ASN A 88 -8.11 -4.75 -7.17
N PHE A 89 -7.33 -4.24 -8.12
CA PHE A 89 -6.50 -3.07 -7.93
C PHE A 89 -7.32 -1.79 -7.76
N LEU A 90 -6.99 -1.02 -6.72
CA LEU A 90 -7.61 0.26 -6.39
C LEU A 90 -6.62 1.39 -6.69
N LYS A 91 -6.71 1.92 -7.91
CA LYS A 91 -5.79 2.97 -8.38
C LYS A 91 -5.74 4.18 -7.45
N ASP A 92 -6.89 4.67 -7.01
CA ASP A 92 -7.01 5.88 -6.17
C ASP A 92 -6.46 5.68 -4.74
N GLU A 93 -6.27 4.45 -4.31
CA GLU A 93 -5.67 4.11 -3.01
C GLU A 93 -4.17 3.82 -3.12
N SER A 94 -3.67 3.76 -4.36
CA SER A 94 -2.31 3.38 -4.71
C SER A 94 -1.46 4.60 -5.03
N GLU A 95 -0.17 4.53 -4.69
CA GLU A 95 0.79 5.58 -5.01
C GLU A 95 2.21 5.00 -5.10
N PHE A 96 3.07 5.69 -5.84
CA PHE A 96 4.51 5.53 -5.83
C PHE A 96 5.09 6.64 -4.96
N SER A 97 5.99 6.30 -4.04
CA SER A 97 6.71 7.36 -3.35
C SER A 97 7.56 8.15 -4.37
N LEU A 98 7.91 9.40 -4.07
CA LEU A 98 8.78 10.18 -4.96
C LEU A 98 10.10 9.43 -5.22
N ASN A 99 10.69 8.85 -4.17
CA ASN A 99 11.88 8.01 -4.27
C ASN A 99 11.64 6.73 -5.09
N GLY A 100 10.49 6.09 -4.94
CA GLY A 100 10.10 4.91 -5.71
C GLY A 100 9.95 5.24 -7.19
N LEU A 101 9.25 6.33 -7.50
CA LEU A 101 9.03 6.80 -8.85
C LEU A 101 10.36 7.12 -9.54
N MET A 102 11.27 7.82 -8.84
CA MET A 102 12.62 8.09 -9.35
C MET A 102 13.40 6.83 -9.72
N LYS A 103 13.25 5.74 -8.95
CA LYS A 103 13.86 4.44 -9.29
C LYS A 103 13.18 3.78 -10.49
N GLU A 104 11.88 3.98 -10.68
CA GLU A 104 11.14 3.43 -11.82
C GLU A 104 11.50 4.10 -13.15
N ILE A 105 11.59 5.43 -13.15
CA ILE A 105 11.79 6.20 -14.39
C ILE A 105 13.24 6.67 -14.60
N GLY A 106 14.10 6.52 -13.59
CA GLY A 106 15.51 6.89 -13.64
C GLY A 106 15.79 8.40 -13.59
N VAL A 107 14.75 9.23 -13.46
CA VAL A 107 14.85 10.70 -13.40
C VAL A 107 14.07 11.27 -12.21
N SER A 108 14.51 12.44 -11.73
CA SER A 108 13.79 13.18 -10.68
C SER A 108 12.73 14.06 -11.33
N PRO A 109 11.47 14.03 -10.86
CA PRO A 109 10.48 15.01 -11.30
C PRO A 109 10.91 16.42 -10.89
N ASP A 110 10.79 17.38 -11.81
CA ASP A 110 11.17 18.76 -11.56
C ASP A 110 10.09 19.54 -10.79
N SER A 111 8.87 18.99 -10.70
CA SER A 111 7.72 19.59 -10.03
C SER A 111 6.76 18.55 -9.45
N ALA A 112 5.90 18.97 -8.51
CA ALA A 112 4.82 18.15 -7.98
C ALA A 112 3.84 17.70 -9.08
N GLN A 113 3.52 18.58 -10.02
CA GLN A 113 2.64 18.28 -11.16
C GLN A 113 3.23 17.20 -12.07
N GLU A 114 4.53 17.25 -12.34
CA GLU A 114 5.18 16.20 -13.13
C GLU A 114 5.18 14.86 -12.39
N TYR A 115 5.48 14.87 -11.09
CA TYR A 115 5.40 13.68 -10.23
C TYR A 115 4.00 13.04 -10.32
N GLU A 116 2.94 13.83 -10.12
CA GLU A 116 1.55 13.36 -10.19
C GLU A 116 1.21 12.78 -11.56
N ARG A 117 1.60 13.47 -12.64
CA ARG A 117 1.36 13.02 -14.02
C ARG A 117 2.04 11.69 -14.32
N VAL A 118 3.31 11.53 -13.93
CA VAL A 118 4.07 10.30 -14.23
C VAL A 118 3.56 9.15 -13.37
N GLN A 119 3.27 9.40 -12.09
CA GLN A 119 2.64 8.42 -11.21
C GLN A 119 1.32 7.91 -11.80
N GLU A 120 0.44 8.81 -12.24
CA GLU A 120 -0.86 8.46 -12.84
C GLU A 120 -0.71 7.57 -14.07
N GLN A 121 0.31 7.82 -14.91
CA GLN A 121 0.61 6.99 -16.08
C GLN A 121 1.02 5.56 -15.68
N ILE A 122 1.85 5.41 -14.64
CA ILE A 122 2.29 4.08 -14.19
C ILE A 122 1.14 3.33 -13.51
N LEU A 123 0.38 4.01 -12.64
CA LEU A 123 -0.77 3.43 -11.95
C LEU A 123 -1.87 2.99 -12.95
N THR A 124 -2.08 3.75 -14.02
CA THR A 124 -2.99 3.35 -15.10
C THR A 124 -2.51 2.10 -15.81
N LYS A 125 -1.22 1.99 -16.14
CA LYS A 125 -0.65 0.77 -16.74
C LYS A 125 -0.81 -0.46 -15.84
N ILE A 126 -0.62 -0.32 -14.53
CA ILE A 126 -0.84 -1.40 -13.56
C ILE A 126 -2.33 -1.78 -13.52
N SER A 127 -3.22 -0.78 -13.48
CA SER A 127 -4.66 -1.00 -13.51
C SER A 127 -5.08 -1.78 -14.76
N ASP A 128 -4.58 -1.38 -15.93
CA ASP A 128 -4.87 -2.04 -17.20
C ASP A 128 -4.37 -3.50 -17.18
N ALA A 129 -3.15 -3.74 -16.70
CA ALA A 129 -2.58 -5.08 -16.59
C ALA A 129 -3.40 -6.00 -15.66
N LEU A 130 -3.97 -5.45 -14.58
CA LEU A 130 -4.75 -6.23 -13.61
C LEU A 130 -6.25 -6.32 -13.94
N SER A 131 -6.73 -5.68 -15.00
CA SER A 131 -8.15 -5.50 -15.32
C SER A 131 -8.88 -6.71 -15.94
N SER A 132 -8.29 -7.92 -15.92
CA SER A 132 -8.92 -9.08 -16.57
C SER A 132 -10.24 -9.48 -15.90
N LYS A 133 -11.25 -9.77 -16.72
CA LYS A 133 -12.53 -10.35 -16.29
C LYS A 133 -12.45 -11.87 -16.10
N ASN A 134 -11.41 -12.51 -16.64
CA ASN A 134 -11.15 -13.92 -16.43
C ASN A 134 -10.40 -14.07 -15.11
N GLN A 135 -10.97 -14.85 -14.19
CA GLN A 135 -10.40 -15.03 -12.85
C GLN A 135 -8.99 -15.64 -12.90
N ASN A 136 -8.73 -16.60 -13.79
CA ASN A 136 -7.41 -17.23 -13.86
C ASN A 136 -6.34 -16.26 -14.37
N GLU A 137 -6.68 -15.47 -15.41
CA GLU A 137 -5.77 -14.42 -15.91
C GLU A 137 -5.56 -13.33 -14.87
N HIS A 138 -6.60 -12.94 -14.13
CA HIS A 138 -6.47 -11.98 -13.04
C HIS A 138 -5.49 -12.46 -11.96
N ILE A 139 -5.62 -13.72 -11.53
CA ILE A 139 -4.70 -14.36 -10.58
C ILE A 139 -3.27 -14.39 -11.14
N GLU A 140 -3.11 -14.83 -12.40
CA GLU A 140 -1.80 -14.90 -13.07
C GLU A 140 -1.15 -13.51 -13.13
N HIS A 141 -1.88 -12.49 -13.61
CA HIS A 141 -1.38 -11.13 -13.73
C HIS A 141 -0.99 -10.55 -12.38
N PHE A 142 -1.80 -10.80 -11.34
CA PHE A 142 -1.48 -10.39 -9.97
C PHE A 142 -0.16 -11.00 -9.49
N ASN A 143 -0.03 -12.33 -9.65
CA ASN A 143 1.16 -13.07 -9.24
C ASN A 143 2.42 -12.64 -10.00
N VAL A 144 2.30 -12.43 -11.31
CA VAL A 144 3.40 -11.94 -12.15
C VAL A 144 3.82 -10.54 -11.71
N LEU A 145 2.88 -9.62 -11.53
CA LEU A 145 3.20 -8.25 -11.12
C LEU A 145 3.91 -8.20 -9.77
N LEU A 146 3.34 -8.84 -8.74
CA LEU A 146 3.98 -8.84 -7.42
C LEU A 146 5.29 -9.61 -7.43
N GLY A 147 5.37 -10.75 -8.12
CA GLY A 147 6.61 -11.51 -8.28
C GLY A 147 7.72 -10.69 -8.91
N GLN A 148 7.42 -9.89 -9.95
CA GLN A 148 8.39 -8.99 -10.56
C GLN A 148 8.87 -7.91 -9.58
N ILE A 149 7.98 -7.32 -8.78
CA ILE A 149 8.37 -6.31 -7.78
C ILE A 149 9.26 -6.95 -6.70
N PHE A 150 8.89 -8.14 -6.22
CA PHE A 150 9.68 -8.88 -5.23
C PHE A 150 11.08 -9.21 -5.74
N GLN A 151 11.19 -9.71 -6.97
CA GLN A 151 12.48 -10.01 -7.60
C GLN A 151 13.31 -8.75 -7.84
N LYS A 152 12.69 -7.69 -8.38
CA LYS A 152 13.38 -6.42 -8.71
C LYS A 152 14.05 -5.79 -7.50
N TYR A 153 13.42 -5.89 -6.33
CA TYR A 153 13.93 -5.28 -5.09
C TYR A 153 14.44 -6.27 -4.06
N ASN A 154 14.54 -7.56 -4.42
CA ASN A 154 14.90 -8.65 -3.52
C ASN A 154 14.11 -8.57 -2.18
N LEU A 155 12.79 -8.41 -2.30
CA LEU A 155 11.93 -8.18 -1.14
C LEU A 155 11.80 -9.44 -0.29
N ASN A 156 11.73 -9.21 1.01
CA ASN A 156 11.47 -10.22 2.04
C ASN A 156 10.45 -9.63 3.05
N LYS A 157 10.16 -10.35 4.13
CA LYS A 157 9.17 -9.92 5.14
C LYS A 157 9.46 -8.56 5.77
N ASP A 158 10.73 -8.17 5.88
CA ASP A 158 11.15 -6.91 6.52
C ASP A 158 11.02 -5.71 5.56
N GLY A 159 11.02 -5.97 4.24
CA GLY A 159 10.84 -4.98 3.19
C GLY A 159 9.38 -4.66 2.85
N ILE A 160 8.43 -5.21 3.61
CA ILE A 160 7.00 -5.15 3.30
C ILE A 160 6.20 -4.93 4.59
N CYS A 161 5.21 -4.05 4.51
CA CYS A 161 4.16 -3.98 5.51
C CYS A 161 2.81 -3.77 4.86
N TYR A 162 1.74 -3.93 5.62
CA TYR A 162 0.39 -3.74 5.11
C TYR A 162 -0.50 -3.03 6.11
N ARG A 163 -1.63 -2.54 5.60
CA ARG A 163 -2.71 -1.99 6.40
C ARG A 163 -4.05 -2.47 5.86
N LEU A 164 -4.97 -2.76 6.76
CA LEU A 164 -6.35 -3.07 6.43
C LEU A 164 -7.23 -1.85 6.70
N LEU A 165 -8.01 -1.44 5.70
CA LEU A 165 -8.85 -0.24 5.75
C LEU A 165 -10.31 -0.60 5.51
N LYS A 166 -11.21 -0.10 6.36
CA LYS A 166 -12.65 -0.15 6.06
C LYS A 166 -12.99 0.87 4.97
N ASN A 167 -13.80 0.46 4.00
CA ASN A 167 -14.30 1.29 2.93
C ASN A 167 -15.17 2.41 3.56
N LYS A 168 -14.88 3.67 3.23
CA LYS A 168 -15.43 4.83 3.93
C LYS A 168 -16.92 5.11 3.66
N LEU A 169 -17.65 4.20 3.02
CA LEU A 169 -19.05 4.40 2.64
C LEU A 169 -20.08 4.22 3.78
N GLY A 170 -19.64 4.01 5.03
CA GLY A 170 -20.57 3.79 6.16
C GLY A 170 -20.25 4.48 7.48
N ASN A 171 -19.29 5.40 7.57
CA ASN A 171 -18.87 5.92 8.89
C ASN A 171 -18.48 7.41 8.92
N ILE A 172 -19.37 8.27 8.46
CA ILE A 172 -19.40 9.67 8.94
C ILE A 172 -19.85 9.73 10.42
N LEU A 173 -20.49 8.67 10.95
CA LEU A 173 -20.99 8.63 12.33
C LEU A 173 -20.01 8.03 13.37
N ALA A 174 -19.09 7.12 13.01
CA ALA A 174 -18.22 6.48 14.01
C ALA A 174 -17.07 7.35 14.53
N TYR A 175 -16.62 8.38 13.78
CA TYR A 175 -15.56 9.26 14.26
C TYR A 175 -16.02 10.25 15.35
N PHE A 176 -17.34 10.46 15.50
CA PHE A 176 -17.91 11.28 16.58
C PHE A 176 -18.10 10.51 17.90
N TYR A 177 -18.26 9.18 17.86
CA TYR A 177 -18.49 8.41 19.09
C TYR A 177 -17.20 8.02 19.84
N LEU A 178 -16.06 7.87 19.14
CA LEU A 178 -14.81 7.52 19.80
C LEU A 178 -14.11 8.71 20.50
N SER A 179 -14.44 9.95 20.11
CA SER A 179 -13.87 11.17 20.71
C SER A 179 -14.61 11.66 21.96
N ILE A 180 -15.84 11.20 22.20
CA ILE A 180 -16.59 11.56 23.41
C ILE A 180 -16.21 10.67 24.61
N TRP A 181 -15.81 9.41 24.37
CA TRP A 181 -15.54 8.47 25.46
C TRP A 181 -14.15 8.63 26.13
N ILE A 182 -13.20 9.31 25.48
CA ILE A 182 -11.87 9.57 26.05
C ILE A 182 -11.85 10.82 26.97
N SER A 183 -12.97 11.55 27.07
CA SER A 183 -13.03 12.79 27.87
C SER A 183 -13.82 12.68 29.18
N THR A 184 -14.33 11.50 29.58
CA THR A 184 -15.14 11.34 30.81
C THR A 184 -14.79 10.15 31.70
N THR A 185 -13.53 9.72 31.74
CA THR A 185 -12.99 8.85 32.80
C THR A 185 -11.60 9.31 33.18
#